data_AF-A0A9E1S9A2-F1
#
_entry.id   AF-A0A9E1S9A2-F1
#
_cell.length_a   1.000
_cell.length_b   1.000
_cell.length_c   1.000
_cell.angle_alpha   90.00
_cell.angle_beta   90.00
_cell.angle_gamma   90.00
#
_symmetry.space_group_name_H-M   'P 1'
#
loop_
_entity.id
_entity.type
_entity.pdbx_description
1 polymer ?
#
loop_
_entity_poly.entity_id
_entity_poly.type
_entity_poly.pdbx_seq_one_letter_code
_entity_poly.pdbx_strand_id
1 'polypeptide(L)'
;PDDVTLTGISGTIWSGRAARAWVEIDRQPLMLGRVQWQLQPWRILWGAPLSLSSVWGQQALRAQLSYRPDGSIVLQDAAFTVNTQLFKAFFPLYLGGALSGEFAQIAINEGHVTNAEGVVRLRRGVWTARSGNIPLGDYQIDFSSADSAAVGTVGALKTITGSLELSGNLSSTLTDYQIAVEATGPVARDESFRQAMSIIAIPNQDGFSVSLTGQY
;
A
#
# COMPACT_ATOMS: atom_id res chain seq x y z
N PRO A 1 -17.16 2.03 -9.99
CA PRO A 1 -16.31 2.77 -10.95
C PRO A 1 -15.63 3.92 -10.21
N ASP A 2 -14.31 3.85 -10.08
CA ASP A 2 -13.55 4.91 -9.43
C ASP A 2 -13.32 6.01 -10.48
N ASP A 3 -13.94 7.17 -10.25
CA ASP A 3 -13.82 8.30 -11.16
C ASP A 3 -12.51 9.06 -10.86
N VAL A 4 -11.69 9.23 -11.90
CA VAL A 4 -10.47 10.05 -11.83
C VAL A 4 -10.77 11.40 -12.45
N THR A 5 -10.68 12.47 -11.65
CA THR A 5 -10.89 13.83 -12.11
C THR A 5 -9.58 14.60 -12.20
N LEU A 6 -9.35 15.23 -13.34
CA LEU A 6 -8.14 16.01 -13.66
C LEU A 6 -8.56 17.44 -14.01
N THR A 7 -7.92 18.44 -13.41
CA THR A 7 -8.17 19.86 -13.68
C THR A 7 -6.89 20.62 -13.99
N GLY A 8 -7.02 21.70 -14.78
CA GLY A 8 -5.87 22.46 -15.26
C GLY A 8 -4.95 21.61 -16.15
N ILE A 9 -5.56 20.81 -17.04
CA ILE A 9 -4.83 19.96 -17.98
C ILE A 9 -4.10 20.83 -19.00
N SER A 10 -2.84 20.50 -19.25
CA SER A 10 -2.03 21.12 -20.29
C SER A 10 -1.11 20.08 -20.93
N GLY A 11 -0.87 20.21 -22.23
CA GLY A 11 -0.11 19.24 -23.03
C GLY A 11 -1.03 18.37 -23.89
N THR A 12 -0.60 17.13 -24.11
CA THR A 12 -1.26 16.15 -24.98
C THR A 12 -1.54 14.85 -24.25
N ILE A 13 -2.26 13.93 -24.90
CA ILE A 13 -2.44 12.55 -24.42
C ILE A 13 -1.08 11.85 -24.25
N TRP A 14 -0.09 12.20 -25.08
CA TRP A 14 1.25 11.60 -25.04
C TRP A 14 2.15 12.21 -23.96
N SER A 15 2.05 13.50 -23.71
CA SER A 15 2.85 14.15 -22.68
C SER A 15 2.08 15.35 -22.17
N GLY A 16 1.69 15.28 -20.90
CA GLY A 16 0.83 16.28 -20.31
C GLY A 16 0.97 16.33 -18.80
N ARG A 17 0.32 17.34 -18.24
CA ARG A 17 0.29 17.61 -16.81
C ARG A 17 -1.08 18.12 -16.43
N ALA A 18 -1.55 17.72 -15.27
CA ALA A 18 -2.72 18.27 -14.61
C ALA A 18 -2.27 19.00 -13.34
N ALA A 19 -2.78 20.22 -13.15
CA ALA A 19 -2.46 21.02 -11.97
C ALA A 19 -3.02 20.40 -10.69
N ARG A 20 -4.20 19.77 -10.79
CA ARG A 20 -4.81 18.99 -9.70
C ARG A 20 -5.47 17.75 -10.26
N ALA A 21 -5.25 16.64 -9.58
CA ALA A 21 -5.90 15.38 -9.83
C ALA A 21 -6.41 14.81 -8.50
N TRP A 22 -7.55 14.14 -8.56
CA TRP A 22 -8.06 13.35 -7.46
C TRP A 22 -8.83 12.14 -8.01
N VAL A 23 -8.90 11.10 -7.19
CA VAL A 23 -9.72 9.93 -7.46
C VAL A 23 -10.76 9.81 -6.35
N GLU A 24 -11.99 9.47 -6.71
CA GLU A 24 -13.00 9.14 -5.71
C GLU A 24 -12.90 7.65 -5.36
N ILE A 25 -12.62 7.36 -4.10
CA ILE A 25 -12.64 5.99 -3.55
C ILE A 25 -13.61 6.00 -2.37
N ASP A 26 -14.62 5.13 -2.39
CA ASP A 26 -15.67 5.07 -1.38
C ASP A 26 -16.33 6.43 -1.05
N ARG A 27 -16.57 7.24 -2.09
CA ARG A 27 -17.13 8.61 -2.02
C ARG A 27 -16.27 9.62 -1.25
N GLN A 28 -15.00 9.31 -1.02
CA GLN A 28 -14.02 10.24 -0.47
C GLN A 28 -13.01 10.64 -1.55
N PRO A 29 -12.80 11.95 -1.78
CA PRO A 29 -11.83 12.39 -2.77
C PRO A 29 -10.41 12.22 -2.24
N LEU A 30 -9.65 11.29 -2.82
CA LEU A 30 -8.23 11.12 -2.59
C LEU A 30 -7.46 12.07 -3.51
N MET A 31 -6.89 13.13 -2.93
CA MET A 31 -6.10 14.10 -3.68
C MET A 31 -4.75 13.49 -4.10
N LEU A 32 -4.49 13.48 -5.40
CA LEU A 32 -3.21 13.07 -5.98
C LEU A 32 -2.30 14.28 -6.22
N GLY A 33 -2.89 15.48 -6.31
CA GLY A 33 -2.18 16.74 -6.50
C GLY A 33 -1.75 16.95 -7.95
N ARG A 34 -0.52 17.38 -8.18
CA ARG A 34 -0.02 17.62 -9.52
C ARG A 34 0.37 16.28 -10.14
N VAL A 35 -0.26 15.93 -11.25
CA VAL A 35 0.03 14.72 -12.02
C VAL A 35 0.74 15.11 -13.31
N GLN A 36 1.78 14.37 -13.66
CA GLN A 36 2.45 14.45 -14.95
C GLN A 36 2.55 13.04 -15.55
N TRP A 37 2.21 12.92 -16.83
CA TRP A 37 2.32 11.68 -17.58
C TRP A 37 3.14 11.89 -18.84
N GLN A 38 3.82 10.82 -19.25
CA GLN A 38 4.51 10.75 -20.52
C GLN A 38 4.40 9.33 -21.07
N LEU A 39 3.77 9.21 -22.23
CA LEU A 39 3.61 8.00 -23.01
C LEU A 39 4.66 8.00 -24.12
N GLN A 40 5.37 6.89 -24.24
CA GLN A 40 6.47 6.65 -25.17
C GLN A 40 6.03 5.56 -26.16
N PRO A 41 5.38 5.93 -27.29
CA PRO A 41 4.78 4.97 -28.22
C PRO A 41 5.73 3.88 -28.71
N TRP A 42 7.01 4.22 -28.94
CA TRP A 42 8.03 3.28 -29.39
C TRP A 42 8.37 2.19 -28.36
N ARG A 43 8.03 2.38 -27.08
CA ARG A 43 8.23 1.38 -26.01
C ARG A 43 7.04 0.43 -25.83
N ILE A 44 5.93 0.63 -26.53
CA ILE A 44 4.72 -0.22 -26.41
C ILE A 44 5.06 -1.69 -26.69
N LEU A 45 5.99 -1.96 -27.61
CA LEU A 45 6.36 -3.33 -28.00
C LEU A 45 7.40 -3.98 -27.06
N TRP A 46 8.10 -3.21 -26.21
CA TRP A 46 9.30 -3.69 -25.51
C TRP A 46 9.41 -3.31 -24.03
N GLY A 47 8.41 -2.65 -23.44
CA GLY A 47 8.49 -2.29 -22.02
C GLY A 47 7.32 -1.49 -21.49
N ALA A 48 7.59 -0.60 -20.54
CA ALA A 48 6.62 0.30 -19.93
C ALA A 48 6.55 1.65 -20.67
N PRO A 49 5.57 1.84 -21.58
CA PRO A 49 5.47 3.05 -22.37
C PRO A 49 4.98 4.25 -21.55
N LEU A 50 4.27 4.07 -20.44
CA LEU A 50 3.65 5.18 -19.71
C LEU A 50 4.39 5.46 -18.41
N SER A 51 5.11 6.57 -18.31
CA SER A 51 5.60 7.06 -17.02
C SER A 51 4.58 7.98 -16.38
N LEU A 52 4.23 7.71 -15.12
CA LEU A 52 3.32 8.49 -14.30
C LEU A 52 4.07 9.05 -13.08
N SER A 53 3.85 10.31 -12.77
CA SER A 53 4.32 10.91 -11.52
C SER A 53 3.26 11.82 -10.92
N SER A 54 3.14 11.80 -9.59
CA SER A 54 2.21 12.62 -8.84
C SER A 54 2.89 13.20 -7.61
N VAL A 55 2.60 14.45 -7.28
CA VAL A 55 3.12 15.10 -6.07
C VAL A 55 2.03 15.94 -5.40
N TRP A 56 1.83 15.71 -4.11
CA TRP A 56 0.90 16.47 -3.26
C TRP A 56 1.44 16.63 -1.84
N GLY A 57 1.99 17.81 -1.54
CA GLY A 57 2.58 18.08 -0.21
C GLY A 57 3.74 17.12 0.10
N GLN A 58 3.58 16.28 1.10
CA GLN A 58 4.56 15.23 1.46
C GLN A 58 4.33 13.89 0.73
N GLN A 59 3.31 13.82 -0.12
CA GLN A 59 2.96 12.62 -0.85
C GLN A 59 3.54 12.67 -2.26
N ALA A 60 4.05 11.53 -2.70
CA ALA A 60 4.57 11.37 -4.04
C ALA A 60 4.28 9.97 -4.55
N LEU A 61 4.01 9.87 -5.85
CA LEU A 61 3.86 8.62 -6.59
C LEU A 61 4.74 8.73 -7.83
N ARG A 62 5.48 7.68 -8.17
CA ARG A 62 6.13 7.50 -9.46
C ARG A 62 5.95 6.04 -9.87
N ALA A 63 5.59 5.80 -11.11
CA ALA A 63 5.51 4.45 -11.65
C ALA A 63 5.68 4.47 -13.17
N GLN A 64 6.18 3.38 -13.73
CA GLN A 64 6.13 3.11 -15.17
C GLN A 64 5.10 2.01 -15.42
N LEU A 65 4.14 2.23 -16.31
CA LEU A 65 3.04 1.32 -16.60
C LEU A 65 3.25 0.69 -17.98
N SER A 66 3.09 -0.63 -18.04
CA SER A 66 2.93 -1.42 -19.28
C SER A 66 1.62 -2.18 -19.27
N TYR A 67 1.02 -2.30 -20.45
CA TYR A 67 -0.15 -3.14 -20.69
C TYR A 67 0.31 -4.41 -21.41
N ARG A 68 -0.06 -5.58 -20.88
CA ARG A 68 0.22 -6.87 -21.52
C ARG A 68 -0.96 -7.29 -22.42
N PRO A 69 -0.71 -8.12 -23.46
CA PRO A 69 -1.77 -8.61 -24.34
C PRO A 69 -2.85 -9.44 -23.64
N ASP A 70 -2.55 -10.02 -22.48
CA ASP A 70 -3.49 -10.76 -21.62
C ASP A 70 -4.44 -9.85 -20.84
N GLY A 71 -4.32 -8.53 -20.98
CA GLY A 71 -5.12 -7.54 -20.27
C GLY A 71 -4.53 -7.08 -18.94
N SER A 72 -3.42 -7.69 -18.48
CA SER A 72 -2.80 -7.33 -17.23
C SER A 72 -2.04 -6.00 -17.31
N ILE A 73 -2.12 -5.22 -16.23
CA ILE A 73 -1.36 -3.98 -16.05
C ILE A 73 -0.15 -4.30 -15.20
N VAL A 74 1.03 -3.87 -15.65
CA VAL A 74 2.27 -4.03 -14.89
C VAL A 74 2.84 -2.67 -14.56
N LEU A 75 3.05 -2.40 -13.29
CA LEU A 75 3.79 -1.27 -12.79
C LEU A 75 5.25 -1.72 -12.59
N GLN A 76 6.18 -0.93 -13.10
CA GLN A 76 7.62 -1.12 -12.97
C GLN A 76 8.21 0.13 -12.33
N ASP A 77 9.29 -0.04 -11.56
CA ASP A 77 9.98 1.05 -10.85
C ASP A 77 8.99 1.94 -10.07
N ALA A 78 8.04 1.31 -9.38
CA ALA A 78 6.99 2.01 -8.67
C ALA A 78 7.49 2.44 -7.29
N ALA A 79 7.44 3.73 -7.02
CA ALA A 79 7.78 4.30 -5.73
C ALA A 79 6.65 5.20 -5.25
N PHE A 80 6.29 5.07 -3.98
CA PHE A 80 5.30 5.94 -3.36
C PHE A 80 5.72 6.39 -1.97
N THR A 81 5.20 7.53 -1.57
CA THR A 81 5.23 8.02 -0.21
C THR A 81 3.90 8.67 0.08
N VAL A 82 3.23 8.24 1.14
CA VAL A 82 1.92 8.72 1.56
C VAL A 82 1.88 8.91 3.06
N ASN A 83 1.06 9.84 3.53
CA ASN A 83 0.80 10.00 4.96
C ASN A 83 -0.27 8.99 5.39
N THR A 84 -0.06 8.27 6.48
CA THR A 84 -1.02 7.25 6.94
C THR A 84 -2.39 7.81 7.31
N GLN A 85 -2.51 9.13 7.50
CA GLN A 85 -3.79 9.82 7.71
C GLN A 85 -4.78 9.61 6.54
N LEU A 86 -4.32 9.29 5.33
CA LEU A 86 -5.20 8.95 4.20
C LEU A 86 -6.00 7.67 4.47
N PHE A 87 -5.42 6.73 5.23
CA PHE A 87 -6.09 5.48 5.55
C PHE A 87 -7.21 5.63 6.58
N LYS A 88 -7.37 6.82 7.19
CA LYS A 88 -8.51 7.14 8.05
C LYS A 88 -9.85 6.94 7.32
N ALA A 89 -9.85 7.10 5.99
CA ALA A 89 -11.00 6.85 5.13
C ALA A 89 -11.46 5.38 5.16
N PHE A 90 -10.50 4.46 5.19
CA PHE A 90 -10.73 3.01 5.07
C PHE A 90 -10.78 2.29 6.42
N PHE A 91 -9.98 2.75 7.38
CA PHE A 91 -9.93 2.20 8.72
C PHE A 91 -10.12 3.34 9.73
N PRO A 92 -11.09 3.26 10.66
CA PRO A 92 -11.31 4.27 11.69
C PRO A 92 -10.22 4.24 12.80
N LEU A 93 -9.00 3.83 12.45
CA LEU A 93 -7.82 3.84 13.30
C LEU A 93 -6.99 5.06 12.96
N TYR A 94 -6.76 5.91 13.96
CA TYR A 94 -5.90 7.08 13.82
C TYR A 94 -4.44 6.65 13.84
N LEU A 95 -3.95 6.23 12.68
CA LEU A 95 -2.56 5.89 12.45
C LEU A 95 -1.83 7.11 11.90
N GLY A 96 -0.87 7.61 12.67
CA GLY A 96 0.13 8.59 12.25
C GLY A 96 1.40 7.89 11.75
N GLY A 97 2.14 8.58 10.89
CA GLY A 97 3.38 8.07 10.30
C GLY A 97 3.48 8.39 8.81
N ALA A 98 4.59 7.96 8.21
CA ALA A 98 4.81 8.03 6.77
C ALA A 98 4.94 6.62 6.22
N LEU A 99 4.06 6.25 5.30
CA LEU A 99 4.14 5.00 4.56
C LEU A 99 4.87 5.25 3.24
N SER A 100 5.91 4.49 2.96
CA SER A 100 6.65 4.55 1.70
C SER A 100 6.83 3.16 1.14
N GLY A 101 6.79 3.02 -0.18
CA GLY A 101 7.01 1.75 -0.84
C GLY A 101 7.87 1.92 -2.08
N GLU A 102 8.66 0.90 -2.37
CA GLU A 102 9.50 0.79 -3.56
C GLU A 102 9.32 -0.62 -4.11
N PHE A 103 8.87 -0.71 -5.36
CA PHE A 103 8.56 -1.95 -6.03
C PHE A 103 9.29 -2.00 -7.36
N ALA A 104 10.02 -3.09 -7.58
CA ALA A 104 10.61 -3.39 -8.88
C ALA A 104 9.48 -3.69 -9.88
N GLN A 105 8.49 -4.48 -9.45
CA GLN A 105 7.37 -4.87 -10.29
C GLN A 105 6.10 -5.09 -9.46
N ILE A 106 4.95 -4.66 -10.00
CA ILE A 106 3.62 -5.05 -9.53
C ILE A 106 2.80 -5.45 -10.76
N ALA A 107 2.27 -6.66 -10.79
CA ALA A 107 1.33 -7.11 -11.81
C ALA A 107 -0.09 -7.11 -11.24
N ILE A 108 -1.02 -6.52 -11.99
CA ILE A 108 -2.42 -6.39 -11.64
C ILE A 108 -3.23 -7.01 -12.78
N ASN A 109 -4.11 -7.95 -12.45
CA ASN A 109 -5.06 -8.54 -13.40
C ASN A 109 -6.48 -8.39 -12.85
N GLU A 110 -7.39 -7.86 -13.67
CA GLU A 110 -8.80 -7.62 -13.29
C GLU A 110 -8.98 -6.83 -11.96
N GLY A 111 -8.02 -5.96 -11.62
CA GLY A 111 -8.03 -5.20 -10.37
C GLY A 111 -7.39 -5.90 -9.16
N HIS A 112 -6.99 -7.16 -9.31
CA HIS A 112 -6.30 -7.95 -8.28
C HIS A 112 -4.80 -7.94 -8.48
N VAL A 113 -4.05 -7.78 -7.39
CA VAL A 113 -2.57 -7.88 -7.43
C VAL A 113 -2.19 -9.35 -7.57
N THR A 114 -1.65 -9.72 -8.72
CA THR A 114 -1.24 -11.09 -9.03
C THR A 114 0.22 -11.36 -8.69
N ASN A 115 1.04 -10.32 -8.68
CA ASN A 115 2.45 -10.40 -8.28
C ASN A 115 2.91 -9.03 -7.78
N ALA A 116 3.72 -8.98 -6.73
CA ALA A 116 4.42 -7.79 -6.30
C ALA A 116 5.81 -8.15 -5.76
N GLU A 117 6.81 -7.42 -6.22
CA GLU A 117 8.19 -7.55 -5.77
C GLU A 117 8.70 -6.19 -5.34
N GLY A 118 9.02 -6.07 -4.06
CA GLY A 118 9.37 -4.78 -3.49
C GLY A 118 9.33 -4.75 -1.97
N VAL A 119 9.35 -3.55 -1.43
CA VAL A 119 9.38 -3.30 0.00
C VAL A 119 8.48 -2.14 0.35
N VAL A 120 7.68 -2.32 1.41
CA VAL A 120 6.88 -1.25 2.02
C VAL A 120 7.41 -0.99 3.41
N ARG A 121 7.53 0.29 3.77
CA ARG A 121 8.03 0.74 5.06
C ARG A 121 7.05 1.71 5.68
N LEU A 122 6.70 1.47 6.93
CA LEU A 122 6.04 2.45 7.78
C LEU A 122 7.09 3.08 8.69
N ARG A 123 7.20 4.40 8.67
CA ARG A 123 8.09 5.15 9.56
C ARG A 123 7.31 6.00 10.54
N ARG A 124 7.79 6.03 11.79
CA ARG A 124 7.22 6.76 12.92
C ARG A 124 5.74 6.47 13.06
N GLY A 125 5.39 5.18 13.05
CA GLY A 125 4.05 4.70 13.31
C GLY A 125 3.61 5.14 14.70
N VAL A 126 2.47 5.82 14.78
CA VAL A 126 1.88 6.30 16.03
C VAL A 126 0.40 5.98 15.99
N TRP A 127 -0.14 5.41 17.05
CA TRP A 127 -1.57 5.26 17.22
C TRP A 127 -2.10 6.38 18.11
N THR A 128 -3.08 7.14 17.64
CA THR A 128 -3.75 8.16 18.45
C THR A 128 -4.94 7.52 19.16
N ALA A 129 -4.74 7.14 20.42
CA ALA A 129 -5.81 6.67 21.29
C ALA A 129 -6.50 7.87 21.99
N ARG A 130 -7.66 7.63 22.61
CA ARG A 130 -8.32 8.66 23.44
C ARG A 130 -7.46 9.11 24.63
N SER A 131 -6.58 8.22 25.12
CA SER A 131 -5.65 8.46 26.22
C SER A 131 -4.37 9.19 25.81
N GLY A 132 -4.10 9.34 24.49
CA GLY A 132 -2.90 9.99 23.98
C GLY A 132 -2.28 9.26 22.79
N ASN A 133 -1.15 9.80 22.32
CA ASN A 133 -0.38 9.22 21.21
C ASN A 133 0.52 8.09 21.73
N ILE A 134 0.29 6.88 21.25
CA ILE A 134 1.10 5.69 21.56
C ILE A 134 2.05 5.46 20.39
N PRO A 135 3.38 5.61 20.57
CA PRO A 135 4.33 5.27 19.53
C PRO A 135 4.31 3.76 19.29
N LEU A 136 4.20 3.36 18.03
CA LEU A 136 4.22 1.96 17.62
C LEU A 136 5.63 1.56 17.23
N GLY A 137 6.21 2.27 16.25
CA GLY A 137 7.52 1.96 15.72
C GLY A 137 7.66 2.20 14.22
N ASP A 138 8.74 1.64 13.67
CA ASP A 138 9.06 1.53 12.26
C ASP A 138 8.93 0.05 11.85
N TYR A 139 8.27 -0.17 10.71
CA TYR A 139 7.96 -1.51 10.21
C TYR A 139 8.34 -1.64 8.74
N GLN A 140 8.62 -2.85 8.31
CA GLN A 140 8.92 -3.19 6.92
C GLN A 140 8.19 -4.46 6.51
N ILE A 141 7.62 -4.46 5.30
CA ILE A 141 7.11 -5.64 4.62
C ILE A 141 7.94 -5.85 3.36
N ASP A 142 8.60 -7.00 3.26
CA ASP A 142 9.33 -7.42 2.07
C ASP A 142 8.42 -8.32 1.22
N PHE A 143 8.05 -7.86 0.03
CA PHE A 143 7.21 -8.59 -0.93
C PHE A 143 8.05 -9.29 -1.99
N SER A 144 7.67 -10.53 -2.30
CA SER A 144 8.27 -11.33 -3.36
C SER A 144 7.20 -12.16 -4.07
N SER A 145 7.48 -12.53 -5.31
CA SER A 145 6.62 -13.45 -6.06
C SER A 145 6.52 -14.79 -5.35
N ALA A 146 5.32 -15.35 -5.26
CA ALA A 146 5.19 -16.78 -4.99
C ALA A 146 5.87 -17.55 -6.14
N ASP A 147 6.52 -18.67 -5.81
CA ASP A 147 7.46 -19.41 -6.68
C ASP A 147 6.90 -19.77 -8.09
N SER A 148 7.82 -20.10 -8.99
CA SER A 148 7.87 -20.07 -10.46
C SER A 148 6.71 -20.68 -11.29
N ALA A 149 5.66 -21.21 -10.65
CA ALA A 149 4.46 -21.75 -11.31
C ALA A 149 3.14 -21.23 -10.72
N ALA A 150 3.16 -20.40 -9.68
CA ALA A 150 1.97 -19.94 -8.96
C ALA A 150 1.78 -18.43 -9.09
N VAL A 151 0.61 -18.03 -9.57
CA VAL A 151 0.17 -16.64 -9.51
C VAL A 151 -0.08 -16.28 -8.05
N GLY A 152 0.74 -15.39 -7.50
CA GLY A 152 0.60 -14.93 -6.12
C GLY A 152 1.78 -14.10 -5.63
N THR A 153 1.59 -13.48 -4.47
CA THR A 153 2.57 -12.64 -3.78
C THR A 153 2.71 -13.12 -2.34
N VAL A 154 3.94 -13.23 -1.85
CA VAL A 154 4.23 -13.43 -0.43
C VAL A 154 4.92 -12.20 0.15
N GLY A 155 4.62 -11.87 1.40
CA GLY A 155 5.14 -10.73 2.12
C GLY A 155 5.62 -11.14 3.51
N ALA A 156 6.80 -10.68 3.92
CA ALA A 156 7.32 -10.89 5.27
C ALA A 156 7.31 -9.56 6.04
N LEU A 157 6.49 -9.46 7.09
CA LEU A 157 6.41 -8.31 7.98
C LEU A 157 7.44 -8.45 9.11
N LYS A 158 8.19 -7.37 9.35
CA LYS A 158 9.13 -7.26 10.46
C LYS A 158 9.10 -5.87 11.09
N THR A 159 9.46 -5.84 12.36
CA THR A 159 9.71 -4.59 13.10
C THR A 159 11.16 -4.19 12.95
N ILE A 160 11.39 -2.93 12.61
CA ILE A 160 12.73 -2.35 12.55
C ILE A 160 13.09 -1.75 13.91
N THR A 161 12.19 -0.99 14.51
CA THR A 161 12.34 -0.42 15.86
C THR A 161 10.97 -0.07 16.41
N GLY A 162 10.70 -0.23 17.70
CA GLY A 162 9.40 0.12 18.25
C GLY A 162 9.10 -0.57 19.58
N SER A 163 8.09 -0.07 20.27
CA SER A 163 7.54 -0.69 21.49
C SER A 163 6.40 -1.66 21.21
N LEU A 164 5.94 -1.73 19.96
CA LEU A 164 5.08 -2.78 19.44
C LEU A 164 5.88 -3.57 18.41
N GLU A 165 6.16 -4.83 18.73
CA GLU A 165 6.87 -5.76 17.84
C GLU A 165 5.83 -6.52 17.02
N LEU A 166 5.86 -6.32 15.71
CA LEU A 166 5.09 -7.05 14.71
C LEU A 166 6.02 -7.98 13.91
N SER A 167 5.59 -9.23 13.76
CA SER A 167 6.19 -10.21 12.87
C SER A 167 5.11 -11.07 12.23
N GLY A 168 5.24 -11.38 10.95
CA GLY A 168 4.22 -12.17 10.28
C GLY A 168 4.47 -12.39 8.81
N ASN A 169 3.62 -13.20 8.21
CA ASN A 169 3.63 -13.48 6.78
C ASN A 169 2.28 -13.12 6.18
N LEU A 170 2.34 -12.55 4.99
CA LEU A 170 1.22 -12.27 4.12
C LEU A 170 1.38 -13.16 2.90
N SER A 171 0.31 -13.78 2.43
CA SER A 171 0.26 -14.44 1.15
C SER A 171 -1.04 -14.12 0.45
N SER A 172 -0.97 -13.96 -0.86
CA SER A 172 -2.12 -13.69 -1.71
C SER A 172 -1.95 -14.48 -3.00
N THR A 173 -3.00 -15.19 -3.40
CA THR A 173 -3.14 -15.86 -4.68
C THR A 173 -4.22 -15.14 -5.50
N LEU A 174 -4.58 -15.68 -6.67
CA LEU A 174 -5.68 -15.16 -7.49
C LEU A 174 -7.03 -15.14 -6.75
N THR A 175 -7.28 -16.13 -5.91
CA THR A 175 -8.60 -16.38 -5.29
C THR A 175 -8.59 -16.12 -3.81
N ASP A 176 -7.46 -16.33 -3.14
CA ASP A 176 -7.39 -16.37 -1.68
C ASP A 176 -6.33 -15.40 -1.17
N TYR A 177 -6.57 -14.87 0.03
CA TYR A 177 -5.55 -14.14 0.78
C TYR A 177 -5.45 -14.69 2.20
N GLN A 178 -4.24 -14.71 2.72
CA GLN A 178 -3.94 -15.10 4.10
C GLN A 178 -2.97 -14.08 4.70
N ILE A 179 -3.35 -13.53 5.85
CA ILE A 179 -2.54 -12.60 6.62
C ILE A 179 -2.41 -13.19 8.01
N ALA A 180 -1.20 -13.58 8.40
CA ALA A 180 -0.89 -14.07 9.73
C ALA A 180 0.16 -13.14 10.35
N VAL A 181 -0.27 -12.34 11.32
CA VAL A 181 0.58 -11.36 12.01
C VAL A 181 0.50 -11.60 13.51
N GLU A 182 1.66 -11.69 14.13
CA GLU A 182 1.82 -11.71 15.58
C GLU A 182 2.30 -10.34 16.04
N ALA A 183 1.74 -9.89 17.17
CA ALA A 183 2.06 -8.63 17.79
C ALA A 183 2.45 -8.86 19.26
N THR A 184 3.65 -8.46 19.63
CA THR A 184 4.25 -8.62 20.95
C THR A 184 4.84 -7.29 21.44
N GLY A 185 5.46 -7.30 22.63
CA GLY A 185 6.14 -6.15 23.20
C GLY A 185 5.30 -5.34 24.21
N PRO A 186 5.88 -4.27 24.80
CA PRO A 186 5.25 -3.50 25.86
C PRO A 186 3.87 -2.95 25.51
N VAL A 187 3.68 -2.45 24.29
CA VAL A 187 2.39 -1.90 23.83
C VAL A 187 1.33 -3.00 23.67
N ALA A 188 1.71 -4.20 23.24
CA ALA A 188 0.78 -5.32 23.13
C ALA A 188 0.21 -5.77 24.49
N ARG A 189 0.89 -5.42 25.60
CA ARG A 189 0.45 -5.73 26.96
C ARG A 189 -0.38 -4.60 27.59
N ASP A 190 -0.45 -3.43 26.96
CA ASP A 190 -1.20 -2.27 27.46
C ASP A 190 -2.71 -2.49 27.36
N GLU A 191 -3.43 -2.35 28.47
CA GLU A 191 -4.85 -2.67 28.56
C GLU A 191 -5.73 -1.86 27.59
N SER A 192 -5.38 -0.59 27.33
CA SER A 192 -6.12 0.28 26.41
C SER A 192 -5.92 -0.15 24.96
N PHE A 193 -4.70 -0.55 24.59
CA PHE A 193 -4.41 -1.15 23.29
C PHE A 193 -5.10 -2.50 23.15
N ARG A 194 -5.10 -3.33 24.20
CA ARG A 194 -5.76 -4.65 24.19
C ARG A 194 -7.26 -4.56 23.92
N GLN A 195 -7.95 -3.62 24.54
CA GLN A 195 -9.39 -3.39 24.35
C GLN A 195 -9.71 -2.89 22.94
N ALA A 196 -8.84 -2.09 22.33
CA ALA A 196 -9.02 -1.63 20.96
C ALA A 196 -8.80 -2.76 19.94
N MET A 197 -7.82 -3.62 20.19
CA MET A 197 -7.46 -4.73 19.30
C MET A 197 -8.37 -5.95 19.44
N SER A 198 -9.11 -6.11 20.54
CA SER A 198 -9.98 -7.29 20.74
C SER A 198 -11.12 -7.43 19.72
N ILE A 199 -11.38 -6.39 18.91
CA ILE A 199 -12.36 -6.42 17.81
C ILE A 199 -11.77 -7.12 16.57
N ILE A 200 -10.45 -7.07 16.39
CA ILE A 200 -9.75 -7.47 15.15
C ILE A 200 -8.64 -8.51 15.36
N ALA A 201 -8.28 -8.82 16.62
CA ALA A 201 -7.18 -9.70 16.97
C ALA A 201 -7.56 -10.65 18.11
N ILE A 202 -7.00 -11.85 18.08
CA ILE A 202 -7.14 -12.85 19.14
C ILE A 202 -5.98 -12.66 20.12
N PRO A 203 -6.24 -12.36 21.41
CA PRO A 203 -5.18 -12.24 22.40
C PRO A 203 -4.46 -13.58 22.60
N ASN A 204 -3.13 -13.54 22.74
CA ASN A 204 -2.31 -14.71 23.07
C ASN A 204 -1.46 -14.44 24.33
N GLN A 205 -0.59 -15.38 24.73
CA GLN A 205 0.18 -15.25 25.98
C GLN A 205 1.19 -14.08 25.96
N ASP A 206 1.67 -13.68 24.77
CA ASP A 206 2.72 -12.67 24.60
C ASP A 206 2.22 -11.32 24.05
N GLY A 207 0.96 -11.25 23.61
CA GLY A 207 0.32 -10.08 23.00
C GLY A 207 -0.93 -10.47 22.19
N PHE A 208 -0.86 -10.38 20.86
CA PHE A 208 -1.97 -10.63 19.93
C PHE A 208 -1.54 -11.44 18.71
N SER A 209 -2.48 -12.22 18.19
CA SER A 209 -2.40 -12.81 16.85
C SER A 209 -3.57 -12.31 16.00
N VAL A 210 -3.25 -11.93 14.78
CA VAL A 210 -4.19 -11.52 13.74
C VAL A 210 -4.08 -12.54 12.63
N SER A 211 -5.15 -13.30 12.40
CA SER A 211 -5.26 -14.22 11.27
C SER A 211 -6.48 -13.85 10.45
N LEU A 212 -6.26 -13.28 9.27
CA LEU A 212 -7.32 -13.08 8.27
C LEU A 212 -7.11 -14.05 7.11
N THR A 213 -8.16 -14.77 6.78
CA THR A 213 -8.26 -15.60 5.58
C THR A 213 -9.53 -15.23 4.86
N GLY A 214 -9.47 -15.02 3.55
CA GLY A 214 -10.63 -14.70 2.76
C GLY A 214 -10.45 -15.01 1.28
N GLN A 215 -11.55 -14.89 0.55
CA GLN A 215 -11.61 -15.02 -0.90
C GLN A 215 -11.99 -13.69 -1.53
N TYR A 216 -11.47 -13.44 -2.74
CA TYR A 216 -11.83 -12.26 -3.54
C TYR A 216 -13.23 -12.38 -4.15
#